data_AF-A0A6B2GVQ8-F1
#
_entry.id   AF-A0A6B2GVQ8-F1
#
_cell.length_a   1.000
_cell.length_b   1.000
_cell.length_c   1.000
_cell.angle_alpha   90.00
_cell.angle_beta   90.00
_cell.angle_gamma   90.00
#
_symmetry.space_group_name_H-M   'P 1'
#
loop_
_entity.id
_entity.type
_entity.pdbx_description
1 polymer ?
#
loop_
_entity_poly.entity_id
_entity_poly.type
_entity_poly.pdbx_seq_one_letter_code
_entity_poly.pdbx_strand_id
1 'polypeptide(L)' 'MVQQIIILLLFIVAVAYMVRMLYRTFSSKAEGCAKSCGACGGIDFKKIEQEMERRKKAALPNV' A
#
# COMPACT_ATOMS: atom_id res chain seq x y z
N MET A 1 -15.82 21.83 31.38
CA MET A 1 -15.18 20.50 31.53
C MET A 1 -15.67 19.48 30.51
N VAL A 2 -16.98 19.37 30.23
CA VAL A 2 -17.53 18.41 29.24
C VAL A 2 -16.99 18.60 27.81
N GLN A 3 -16.74 19.84 27.39
CA GLN A 3 -16.22 20.14 26.05
C GLN A 3 -14.83 19.53 25.80
N GLN A 4 -13.94 19.57 26.80
CA GLN A 4 -12.60 19.01 26.70
C GLN A 4 -12.64 17.48 26.57
N ILE A 5 -13.59 16.82 27.24
CA ILE A 5 -13.79 15.37 27.15
C ILE A 5 -14.24 14.98 25.74
N ILE A 6 -15.15 15.74 25.13
CA ILE A 6 -15.63 15.49 23.77
C ILE A 6 -14.50 15.64 22.74
N ILE A 7 -13.68 16.69 22.86
CA ILE A 7 -12.54 16.94 21.98
C ILE A 7 -11.52 15.80 22.08
N LEU A 8 -11.21 15.37 23.31
CA LEU A 8 -10.26 14.29 23.55
C LEU A 8 -10.78 12.95 22.97
N LEU A 9 -12.07 12.65 23.13
CA LEU A 9 -12.70 11.47 22.53
C LEU A 9 -12.60 11.47 21.00
N LEU A 10 -12.91 12.59 20.34
CA LEU A 10 -12.80 12.70 18.88
C LEU A 10 -11.35 12.47 18.42
N PHE A 11 -10.38 13.03 19.16
CA PHE A 11 -8.97 12.86 18.84
C PHE A 11 -8.52 11.41 18.98
N ILE A 12 -8.92 10.73 20.06
CA ILE A 12 -8.63 9.29 20.25
C ILE A 12 -9.24 8.45 19.12
N VAL A 13 -10.49 8.72 18.75
CA VAL A 13 -11.16 8.00 17.65
C VAL A 13 -10.42 8.19 16.33
N ALA A 14 -10.03 9.42 16.00
CA ALA A 14 -9.29 9.72 14.78
C ALA A 14 -7.92 9.03 14.75
N VAL A 15 -7.16 9.10 15.84
CA VAL A 15 -5.85 8.45 15.97
C VAL A 15 -5.99 6.93 15.87
N ALA A 16 -6.96 6.33 16.58
CA ALA A 16 -7.22 4.89 16.52
C ALA A 16 -7.57 4.42 15.10
N TYR A 17 -8.36 5.21 14.36
CA TYR A 17 -8.68 4.91 12.97
C TYR A 17 -7.45 4.96 12.06
N MET A 18 -6.63 6.02 12.16
CA MET A 18 -5.39 6.14 11.39
C MET A 18 -4.42 5.00 11.69
N VAL A 19 -4.21 4.71 12.98
CA VAL A 19 -3.34 3.63 13.43
C VAL A 19 -3.84 2.28 12.89
N ARG A 20 -5.14 1.98 12.98
CA ARG A 20 -5.74 0.76 12.41
C ARG A 20 -5.54 0.67 10.89
N MET A 21 -5.73 1.78 10.18
CA MET A 21 -5.53 1.84 8.73
C MET A 21 -4.08 1.55 8.36
N LEU A 22 -3.12 2.18 9.05
CA LEU A 22 -1.68 1.95 8.85
C LEU A 22 -1.29 0.51 9.18
N TYR A 23 -1.74 -0.05 10.31
CA TYR A 23 -1.51 -1.45 10.64
C TYR A 23 -2.02 -2.39 9.56
N ARG A 24 -3.20 -2.12 8.98
CA ARG A 24 -3.75 -2.96 7.91
C ARG A 24 -2.94 -2.85 6.62
N THR A 25 -2.43 -1.67 6.29
CA THR A 25 -1.55 -1.44 5.13
C THR A 25 -0.18 -2.09 5.29
N PHE A 26 0.38 -2.11 6.51
CA PHE A 26 1.72 -2.69 6.76
C PHE A 26 1.69 -4.19 7.14
N SER A 27 0.57 -4.70 7.65
CA SER A 27 0.45 -6.09 8.12
C SER A 27 -0.06 -7.07 7.05
N SER A 28 -0.45 -6.62 5.85
CA SER A 28 -0.70 -7.50 4.72
C SER A 28 0.63 -8.09 4.22
N LYS A 29 1.13 -9.09 4.95
CA LYS A 29 2.12 -10.03 4.45
C LYS A 29 1.47 -10.83 3.33
N ALA A 30 2.21 -10.89 2.22
CA ALA A 30 2.01 -11.78 1.08
C ALA A 30 0.91 -11.38 0.08
N GLU A 31 1.37 -11.28 -1.17
CA GLU A 31 0.59 -11.41 -2.40
C GLU A 31 -0.11 -10.17 -2.93
N GLY A 32 0.59 -9.48 -3.83
CA GLY A 32 -0.04 -8.71 -4.88
C GLY A 32 -0.06 -7.20 -4.63
N CYS A 33 0.73 -6.51 -5.45
CA CYS A 33 0.70 -5.07 -5.64
C CYS A 33 -0.75 -4.55 -5.81
N ALA A 34 -1.32 -3.99 -4.74
CA ALA A 34 -2.63 -3.35 -4.78
C ALA A 34 -2.66 -2.08 -3.90
N LYS A 35 -2.19 -0.98 -4.50
CA LYS A 35 -2.93 0.29 -4.49
C LYS A 35 -3.09 1.02 -3.14
N SER A 36 -2.02 1.17 -2.35
CA SER A 36 -1.91 2.32 -1.43
C SER A 36 -0.45 2.71 -1.12
N CYS A 37 -0.25 4.01 -0.85
CA CYS A 37 0.91 4.86 -0.50
C CYS A 37 2.37 4.35 -0.38
N GLY A 38 2.64 3.05 -0.36
CA GLY A 38 3.99 2.44 -0.31
C GLY A 38 4.36 1.56 -1.52
N ALA A 39 3.54 1.60 -2.59
CA ALA A 39 3.66 0.70 -3.74
C ALA A 39 4.99 0.78 -4.52
N CYS A 40 5.83 1.81 -4.33
CA CYS A 40 7.08 1.98 -5.10
C CYS A 40 8.37 1.73 -4.29
N GLY A 41 8.29 1.37 -3.00
CA GLY A 41 9.47 1.29 -2.14
C GLY A 41 10.16 -0.09 -2.06
N GLY A 42 9.42 -1.16 -2.33
CA GLY A 42 9.89 -2.56 -2.22
C GLY A 42 9.71 -3.37 -3.49
N ILE A 43 9.43 -2.71 -4.62
CA ILE A 43 9.38 -3.34 -5.93
C ILE A 43 10.83 -3.54 -6.40
N ASP A 44 11.22 -4.80 -6.61
CA ASP A 44 12.38 -5.14 -7.42
C ASP A 44 12.08 -4.71 -8.85
N PHE A 45 12.40 -3.45 -9.20
CA PHE A 45 12.24 -2.89 -10.54
C PHE A 45 12.86 -3.81 -11.59
N LYS A 46 13.95 -4.50 -11.23
CA LYS A 46 14.62 -5.51 -12.06
C LYS A 46 13.73 -6.70 -12.43
N LYS A 47 12.91 -7.21 -11.50
CA LYS A 47 11.98 -8.32 -11.79
C LYS A 47 10.80 -7.86 -12.64
N ILE A 48 10.30 -6.66 -12.41
CA ILE A 48 9.22 -6.08 -13.23
C ILE A 48 9.71 -5.82 -14.65
N GLU A 49 10.91 -5.27 -14.81
CA GLU A 49 11.52 -5.01 -16.11
C GLU A 49 11.76 -6.33 -16.87
N GLN A 50 12.23 -7.37 -16.19
CA GLN A 50 12.40 -8.70 -16.76
C GLN A 50 11.07 -9.36 -17.15
N GLU A 51 10.00 -9.16 -16.38
CA GLU A 51 8.66 -9.66 -16.73
C GLU A 51 8.06 -8.89 -17.92
N MET A 52 8.28 -7.58 -17.98
CA MET A 52 7.87 -6.73 -19.10
C MET A 52 8.64 -7.07 -20.37
N GLU A 53 9.95 -7.34 -20.29
CA GLU A 53 10.76 -7.77 -21.42
C GLU A 53 10.34 -9.15 -21.93
N ARG A 54 10.07 -10.11 -21.02
CA ARG A 54 9.50 -11.41 -21.40
C ARG A 54 8.13 -11.27 -22.06
N ARG A 55 7.25 -10.43 -21.51
CA ARG A 55 5.93 -10.15 -22.10
C ARG A 55 6.06 -9.45 -23.45
N LYS A 56 7.02 -8.53 -23.60
CA LYS A 56 7.31 -7.85 -24.87
C LYS A 56 7.85 -8.82 -25.91
N LYS A 57 8.73 -9.76 -25.53
CA LYS A 57 9.20 -10.85 -26.39
C LYS A 57 8.11 -11.85 -26.75
N ALA A 58 7.19 -12.14 -25.84
CA ALA A 58 6.06 -13.04 -26.09
C ALA A 58 4.94 -12.36 -26.91
N ALA A 59 4.78 -11.03 -26.78
CA ALA A 59 3.80 -10.23 -27.51
C ALA A 59 4.32 -9.68 -28.85
N LEU A 60 5.63 -9.74 -29.11
CA LEU A 60 6.21 -9.61 -30.46
C LEU A 60 6.63 -10.99 -31.00
N PRO A 61 5.69 -11.81 -31.51
CA PRO A 61 6.06 -12.88 -32.42
C PRO A 61 6.53 -12.23 -33.74
N ASN A 62 7.85 -12.16 -33.92
CA ASN A 62 8.54 -11.78 -35.17
C ASN A 62 8.17 -10.41 -35.79
N VAL A 63 9.12 -9.48 -35.70
CA VAL A 63 9.51 -8.64 -36.84
C VAL A 63 10.98 -8.87 -37.09
#